data_AF-A0A366MS11-F1
#
_entry.id   AF-A0A366MS11-F1
#
_cell.length_a   1.000
_cell.length_b   1.000
_cell.length_c   1.000
_cell.angle_alpha   90.00
_cell.angle_beta   90.00
_cell.angle_gamma   90.00
#
_symmetry.space_group_name_H-M   'P 1'
#
loop_
_entity.id
_entity.type
_entity.pdbx_description
1 polymer ?
#
loop_
_entity_poly.entity_id
_entity_poly.type
_entity_poly.pdbx_seq_one_letter_code
_entity_poly.pdbx_strand_id
1 'polypeptide(L)'
;MNSPQSNYNELNKKLDEFLTSIANIQEKSISLEPISDNLTKDLRSDISNHVEPTDNIAKYQEAIGKLEEIYKGTNYRHSYSTITKYIISHREKCIFDKDQKILHIIAFNIENIFATIDKQDIYKDEDEFKNKVFKLKDHINLEILRIRDIFDAENKTKAELEETKLELNNLKKESKQLNDNIEKSENQLKNMQKEYITILGIFAAIVFSFVAGLTFSTSVLSNIDKSSIYRLVLIMCLIGLFITNILHYLYSFVREIHFGISNKDKNVCVNIWENTKDKFCNSYIFKFNIFVACIIVSTFLCWVFFENNKNDLRSNTKEINSNNKLELYATEPLNILRSEVK
;
A
#
# COMPACT_ATOMS: atom_id res chain seq x y z
N MET A 1 -14.37 -47.95 -62.52
CA MET A 1 -12.96 -47.78 -62.12
C MET A 1 -12.94 -46.83 -60.93
N ASN A 2 -12.80 -47.35 -59.71
CA ASN A 2 -12.69 -46.51 -58.52
C ASN A 2 -11.32 -45.81 -58.56
N SER A 3 -11.30 -44.50 -58.30
CA SER A 3 -10.04 -43.73 -58.31
C SER A 3 -9.12 -44.25 -57.19
N PRO A 4 -7.78 -44.23 -57.38
CA PRO A 4 -6.81 -44.66 -56.36
C PRO A 4 -7.01 -43.97 -54.99
N GLN A 5 -7.52 -42.73 -55.00
CA GLN A 5 -7.81 -41.93 -53.81
C GLN A 5 -8.97 -42.49 -52.97
N SER A 6 -9.97 -43.11 -53.62
CA SER A 6 -11.13 -43.71 -52.95
C SER A 6 -10.75 -44.91 -52.10
N ASN A 7 -9.81 -45.72 -52.57
CA ASN A 7 -9.34 -46.92 -51.88
C ASN A 7 -8.47 -46.56 -50.65
N TYR A 8 -7.64 -45.51 -50.76
CA TYR A 8 -6.83 -45.03 -49.64
C TYR A 8 -7.66 -44.48 -48.47
N ASN A 9 -8.76 -43.79 -48.76
CA ASN A 9 -9.66 -43.27 -47.72
C ASN A 9 -10.39 -44.40 -46.98
N GLU A 10 -10.78 -45.46 -47.68
CA GLU A 10 -11.38 -46.65 -47.08
C GLU A 10 -10.41 -47.38 -46.15
N LEU A 11 -9.15 -47.55 -46.58
CA LEU A 11 -8.10 -48.15 -45.77
C LEU A 11 -7.74 -47.30 -44.54
N ASN A 12 -7.75 -45.96 -44.65
CA ASN A 12 -7.59 -45.06 -43.50
C ASN A 12 -8.73 -45.23 -42.48
N LYS A 13 -9.96 -45.43 -42.95
CA LYS A 13 -11.12 -45.69 -42.08
C LYS A 13 -10.96 -47.02 -41.34
N LYS A 14 -10.56 -48.08 -42.05
CA LYS A 14 -10.26 -49.38 -41.43
C LYS A 14 -9.13 -49.28 -40.38
N LEU A 15 -8.11 -48.46 -40.64
CA LEU A 15 -7.05 -48.20 -39.67
C LEU A 15 -7.59 -47.51 -38.41
N ASP A 16 -8.47 -46.52 -38.54
CA ASP A 16 -9.09 -45.84 -37.39
C ASP A 16 -10.00 -46.78 -36.57
N GLU A 17 -10.75 -47.65 -37.25
CA GLU A 17 -11.54 -48.72 -36.63
C GLU A 17 -10.65 -49.72 -35.89
N PHE A 18 -9.50 -50.10 -36.48
CA PHE A 18 -8.50 -50.95 -35.82
C PHE A 18 -7.95 -50.26 -34.56
N LEU A 19 -7.51 -49.01 -34.66
CA LEU A 19 -6.96 -48.24 -33.53
C LEU A 19 -7.99 -48.15 -32.39
N THR A 20 -9.24 -47.88 -32.73
CA THR A 20 -10.37 -47.87 -31.77
C THR A 20 -10.59 -49.24 -31.14
N SER A 21 -10.45 -50.32 -31.89
CA SER A 21 -10.62 -51.67 -31.33
C SER A 21 -9.54 -51.99 -30.30
N ILE A 22 -8.26 -51.69 -30.58
CA ILE A 22 -7.16 -52.00 -29.65
C ILE A 22 -7.17 -51.13 -28.41
N ALA A 23 -7.69 -49.90 -28.48
CA ALA A 23 -7.89 -49.05 -27.30
C ALA A 23 -8.99 -49.57 -26.35
N ASN A 24 -9.91 -50.39 -26.85
CA ASN A 24 -11.04 -50.93 -26.09
C ASN A 24 -10.82 -52.37 -25.61
N ILE A 25 -9.72 -53.02 -25.96
CA ILE A 25 -9.35 -54.31 -25.39
C ILE A 25 -8.94 -54.08 -23.94
N GLN A 26 -9.94 -54.13 -23.04
CA GLN A 26 -9.75 -54.01 -21.59
C GLN A 26 -9.10 -55.26 -21.01
N GLU A 27 -8.20 -55.04 -20.05
CA GLU A 27 -7.71 -56.05 -19.11
C GLU A 27 -8.48 -55.98 -17.79
N LYS A 28 -8.60 -57.15 -17.15
CA LYS A 28 -9.00 -57.26 -15.75
C LYS A 28 -7.71 -57.09 -14.91
N SER A 29 -7.68 -56.01 -14.12
CA SER A 29 -6.61 -55.55 -13.22
C SER A 29 -5.27 -55.13 -13.85
N ILE A 30 -5.12 -53.83 -14.11
CA ILE A 30 -3.81 -53.17 -14.17
C ILE A 30 -3.54 -52.60 -12.78
N SER A 31 -2.63 -53.21 -12.00
CA SER A 31 -2.02 -52.54 -10.84
C SER A 31 -0.87 -51.68 -11.36
N LEU A 32 -1.07 -50.37 -11.36
CA LEU A 32 -0.12 -49.40 -11.92
C LEU A 32 0.89 -49.02 -10.85
N GLU A 33 2.13 -49.50 -10.97
CA GLU A 33 3.27 -48.79 -10.39
C GLU A 33 3.78 -47.73 -11.39
N PRO A 34 4.27 -46.59 -10.90
CA PRO A 34 4.82 -45.54 -11.75
C PRO A 34 6.07 -46.03 -12.47
N ILE A 35 6.06 -45.96 -13.80
CA ILE A 35 7.19 -46.35 -14.65
C ILE A 35 8.39 -45.44 -14.37
N SER A 36 9.54 -46.05 -14.11
CA SER A 36 10.78 -45.36 -13.75
C SER A 36 11.41 -44.60 -14.93
N ASP A 37 12.17 -43.55 -14.64
CA ASP A 37 12.76 -42.57 -15.56
C ASP A 37 13.72 -43.14 -16.65
N ASN A 38 13.89 -44.47 -16.79
CA ASN A 38 14.83 -45.10 -17.72
C ASN A 38 14.15 -45.75 -18.95
N LEU A 39 13.81 -44.87 -19.89
CA LEU A 39 12.91 -44.95 -21.04
C LEU A 39 13.10 -46.05 -22.12
N THR A 40 14.15 -46.87 -22.10
CA THR A 40 14.38 -47.85 -23.21
C THR A 40 14.49 -49.30 -22.77
N LYS A 41 14.69 -49.56 -21.47
CA LYS A 41 14.63 -50.92 -20.90
C LYS A 41 13.27 -51.24 -20.28
N ASP A 42 12.58 -50.22 -19.77
CA ASP A 42 11.42 -50.41 -18.89
C ASP A 42 10.10 -50.69 -19.60
N LEU A 43 9.88 -50.18 -20.83
CA LEU A 43 8.65 -50.54 -21.56
C LEU A 43 8.55 -52.06 -21.79
N ARG A 44 9.69 -52.75 -21.93
CA ARG A 44 9.72 -54.21 -22.12
C ARG A 44 9.69 -54.97 -20.80
N SER A 45 10.23 -54.44 -19.70
CA SER A 45 10.17 -55.09 -18.38
C SER A 45 8.86 -54.87 -17.64
N ASP A 46 8.26 -53.68 -17.77
CA ASP A 46 6.97 -53.35 -17.16
C ASP A 46 5.84 -54.13 -17.83
N ILE A 47 5.95 -54.38 -19.14
CA ILE A 47 5.06 -55.26 -19.91
C ILE A 47 5.32 -56.75 -19.61
N SER A 48 6.57 -57.15 -19.34
CA SER A 48 6.93 -58.57 -19.16
C SER A 48 6.62 -59.12 -17.75
N ASN A 49 6.46 -58.26 -16.74
CA ASN A 49 6.26 -58.68 -15.35
C ASN A 49 4.79 -58.77 -14.94
N HIS A 50 3.86 -58.27 -15.75
CA HIS A 50 2.44 -58.25 -15.41
C HIS A 50 1.59 -58.77 -16.57
N VAL A 51 0.84 -59.82 -16.25
CA VAL A 51 -0.24 -60.47 -17.00
C VAL A 51 0.20 -61.68 -17.84
N GLU A 52 -0.33 -62.85 -17.45
CA GLU A 52 -0.27 -64.06 -18.27
C GLU A 52 -1.05 -63.87 -19.59
N PRO A 53 -0.57 -64.37 -20.73
CA PRO A 53 -1.01 -63.96 -22.07
C PRO A 53 -2.42 -64.42 -22.50
N THR A 54 -3.21 -65.01 -21.61
CA THR A 54 -4.12 -66.10 -22.00
C THR A 54 -5.56 -65.67 -22.25
N ASP A 55 -6.03 -64.53 -21.72
CA ASP A 55 -7.47 -64.19 -21.75
C ASP A 55 -7.94 -63.39 -23.00
N ASN A 56 -7.03 -62.76 -23.76
CA ASN A 56 -7.38 -61.88 -24.89
C ASN A 56 -6.98 -62.41 -26.29
N ILE A 57 -6.51 -63.65 -26.40
CA ILE A 57 -6.00 -64.24 -27.66
C ILE A 57 -7.01 -64.11 -28.81
N ALA A 58 -8.29 -64.38 -28.57
CA ALA A 58 -9.34 -64.27 -29.60
C ALA A 58 -9.50 -62.84 -30.13
N LYS A 59 -9.38 -61.83 -29.27
CA LYS A 59 -9.44 -60.41 -29.67
C LYS A 59 -8.20 -60.00 -30.44
N TYR A 60 -7.03 -60.53 -30.08
CA TYR A 60 -5.80 -60.30 -30.85
C TYR A 60 -5.89 -60.94 -32.23
N GLN A 61 -6.46 -62.14 -32.36
CA GLN A 61 -6.71 -62.77 -33.66
C GLN A 61 -7.70 -61.95 -34.52
N GLU A 62 -8.77 -61.43 -33.93
CA GLU A 62 -9.69 -60.52 -34.64
C GLU A 62 -8.97 -59.25 -35.12
N ALA A 63 -8.12 -58.67 -34.27
CA ALA A 63 -7.33 -57.48 -34.60
C ALA A 63 -6.30 -57.77 -35.71
N ILE A 64 -5.68 -58.96 -35.73
CA ILE A 64 -4.81 -59.42 -36.82
C ILE A 64 -5.60 -59.52 -38.12
N GLY A 65 -6.81 -60.08 -38.10
CA GLY A 65 -7.69 -60.13 -39.28
C GLY A 65 -7.95 -58.74 -39.87
N LYS A 66 -8.21 -57.73 -39.02
CA LYS A 66 -8.36 -56.32 -39.46
C LYS A 66 -7.08 -55.77 -40.07
N LEU A 67 -5.91 -56.10 -39.53
CA LEU A 67 -4.62 -55.69 -40.11
C LEU A 67 -4.39 -56.36 -41.47
N GLU A 68 -4.75 -57.64 -41.63
CA GLU A 68 -4.62 -58.35 -42.90
C GLU A 68 -5.45 -57.66 -43.98
N GLU A 69 -6.68 -57.24 -43.68
CA GLU A 69 -7.52 -56.47 -44.62
C GLU A 69 -6.91 -55.12 -45.03
N ILE A 70 -6.07 -54.53 -44.18
CA ILE A 70 -5.42 -53.23 -44.44
C ILE A 70 -4.15 -53.41 -45.26
N TYR A 71 -3.31 -54.38 -44.93
CA TYR A 71 -1.92 -54.46 -45.39
C TYR A 71 -1.62 -55.61 -46.36
N LYS A 72 -2.38 -56.72 -46.31
CA LYS A 72 -2.09 -57.93 -47.10
C LYS A 72 -2.52 -57.72 -48.55
N GLY A 73 -1.57 -57.83 -49.47
CA GLY A 73 -1.81 -57.60 -50.90
C GLY A 73 -2.10 -56.15 -51.29
N THR A 74 -1.88 -55.19 -50.38
CA THR A 74 -2.07 -53.74 -50.65
C THR A 74 -0.74 -53.00 -50.65
N ASN A 75 -0.59 -51.97 -51.49
CA ASN A 75 0.54 -51.03 -51.43
C ASN A 75 0.28 -49.87 -50.45
N TYR A 76 -0.57 -50.11 -49.45
CA TYR A 76 -0.96 -49.10 -48.49
C TYR A 76 0.18 -48.81 -47.51
N ARG A 77 0.46 -47.52 -47.34
CA ARG A 77 1.34 -47.01 -46.29
C ARG A 77 0.51 -46.14 -45.37
N HIS A 78 0.40 -46.55 -44.11
CA HIS A 78 -0.27 -45.75 -43.09
C HIS A 78 0.42 -44.39 -42.94
N SER A 79 -0.39 -43.35 -42.78
CA SER A 79 0.13 -42.01 -42.50
C SER A 79 0.44 -41.85 -41.02
N TYR A 80 1.62 -41.35 -40.71
CA TYR A 80 1.98 -40.92 -39.36
C TYR A 80 0.95 -39.93 -38.80
N SER A 81 0.47 -39.00 -39.63
CA SER A 81 -0.51 -38.01 -39.19
C SER A 81 -1.85 -38.61 -38.77
N THR A 82 -2.25 -39.77 -39.31
CA THR A 82 -3.46 -40.48 -38.87
C THR A 82 -3.27 -41.06 -37.49
N ILE A 83 -2.13 -41.71 -37.25
CA ILE A 83 -1.77 -42.28 -35.95
C ILE A 83 -1.65 -41.17 -34.90
N THR A 84 -0.86 -40.13 -35.19
CA THR A 84 -0.72 -38.96 -34.33
C THR A 84 -2.08 -38.35 -33.97
N LYS A 85 -2.97 -38.12 -34.95
CA LYS A 85 -4.32 -37.59 -34.67
C LYS A 85 -5.11 -38.49 -33.73
N TYR A 86 -5.04 -39.80 -33.91
CA TYR A 86 -5.73 -40.75 -33.06
C TYR A 86 -5.17 -40.77 -31.62
N ILE A 87 -3.85 -40.80 -31.44
CA ILE A 87 -3.28 -40.80 -30.08
C ILE A 87 -3.53 -39.44 -29.39
N ILE A 88 -3.40 -38.32 -30.12
CA ILE A 88 -3.72 -36.98 -29.60
C ILE A 88 -5.21 -36.85 -29.23
N SER A 89 -6.14 -37.47 -29.95
CA SER A 89 -7.56 -37.41 -29.58
C SER A 89 -7.86 -38.05 -28.21
N HIS A 90 -6.96 -38.91 -27.73
CA HIS A 90 -7.01 -39.51 -26.41
C HIS A 90 -6.29 -38.68 -25.33
N ARG A 91 -5.62 -37.58 -25.72
CA ARG A 91 -4.94 -36.66 -24.79
C ARG A 91 -5.89 -36.15 -23.71
N GLU A 92 -7.10 -35.71 -24.07
CA GLU A 92 -8.06 -35.19 -23.09
C GLU A 92 -8.42 -36.22 -22.02
N LYS A 93 -8.55 -37.50 -22.39
CA LYS A 93 -8.78 -38.58 -21.42
C LYS A 93 -7.57 -38.78 -20.49
N CYS A 94 -6.36 -38.54 -20.97
CA CYS A 94 -5.13 -38.56 -20.17
C CYS A 94 -5.04 -37.35 -19.21
N ILE A 95 -5.68 -36.21 -19.53
CA ILE A 95 -5.76 -35.06 -18.60
C ILE A 95 -6.50 -35.42 -17.30
N PHE A 96 -7.51 -36.29 -17.38
CA PHE A 96 -8.31 -36.71 -16.22
C PHE A 96 -7.76 -37.95 -15.52
N ASP A 97 -6.93 -38.74 -16.21
CA ASP A 97 -6.34 -39.97 -15.72
C ASP A 97 -4.82 -39.81 -15.60
N LYS A 98 -4.35 -39.50 -14.39
CA LYS A 98 -2.92 -39.28 -14.10
C LYS A 98 -2.02 -40.44 -14.56
N ASP A 99 -2.56 -41.66 -14.59
CA ASP A 99 -1.82 -42.87 -14.93
C ASP A 99 -1.79 -43.15 -16.45
N GLN A 100 -2.37 -42.27 -17.27
CA GLN A 100 -2.40 -42.39 -18.75
C GLN A 100 -2.86 -43.78 -19.23
N LYS A 101 -3.82 -44.41 -18.56
CA LYS A 101 -4.17 -45.84 -18.74
C LYS A 101 -4.47 -46.21 -20.17
N ILE A 102 -5.15 -45.32 -20.90
CA ILE A 102 -5.53 -45.58 -22.29
C ILE A 102 -4.30 -45.69 -23.22
N LEU A 103 -3.25 -44.91 -22.99
CA LEU A 103 -2.01 -45.01 -23.76
C LEU A 103 -1.27 -46.31 -23.45
N HIS A 104 -1.24 -46.71 -22.16
CA HIS A 104 -0.69 -48.00 -21.74
C HIS A 104 -1.43 -49.17 -22.39
N ILE A 105 -2.77 -49.15 -22.40
CA ILE A 105 -3.60 -50.18 -23.03
C ILE A 105 -3.28 -50.29 -24.53
N ILE A 106 -3.20 -49.16 -25.24
CA ILE A 106 -2.88 -49.16 -26.67
C ILE A 106 -1.49 -49.75 -26.94
N ALA A 107 -0.46 -49.29 -26.20
CA ALA A 107 0.91 -49.79 -26.33
C ALA A 107 0.99 -51.31 -26.06
N PHE A 108 0.37 -51.76 -24.97
CA PHE A 108 0.36 -53.16 -24.57
C PHE A 108 -0.34 -54.04 -25.62
N ASN A 109 -1.49 -53.60 -26.12
CA ASN A 109 -2.24 -54.38 -27.09
C ASN A 109 -1.53 -54.48 -28.44
N ILE A 110 -0.92 -53.40 -28.94
CA ILE A 110 -0.18 -53.47 -30.21
C ILE A 110 1.08 -54.33 -30.10
N GLU A 111 1.75 -54.34 -28.95
CA GLU A 111 2.87 -55.24 -28.65
C GLU A 111 2.45 -56.71 -28.69
N ASN A 112 1.36 -57.06 -27.99
CA ASN A 112 0.86 -58.44 -27.96
C ASN A 112 0.31 -58.93 -29.31
N ILE A 113 -0.34 -58.04 -30.07
CA ILE A 113 -0.77 -58.34 -31.45
C ILE A 113 0.45 -58.65 -32.32
N PHE A 114 1.49 -57.82 -32.27
CA PHE A 114 2.71 -58.06 -33.04
C PHE A 114 3.43 -59.35 -32.60
N ALA A 115 3.54 -59.59 -31.29
CA ALA A 115 4.12 -60.83 -30.76
C ALA A 115 3.34 -62.08 -31.19
N THR A 116 2.03 -61.97 -31.34
CA THR A 116 1.18 -63.07 -31.85
C THR A 116 1.43 -63.33 -33.33
N ILE A 117 1.64 -62.29 -34.14
CA ILE A 117 2.02 -62.42 -35.56
C ILE A 117 3.41 -63.05 -35.68
N ASP A 118 4.36 -62.60 -34.86
CA ASP A 118 5.76 -63.05 -34.88
C ASP A 118 5.92 -64.55 -34.56
N LYS A 119 5.02 -65.10 -33.73
CA LYS A 119 4.99 -66.53 -33.37
C LYS A 119 4.31 -67.43 -34.41
N GLN A 120 3.60 -66.88 -35.40
CA GLN A 120 2.89 -67.68 -36.39
C GLN A 120 3.80 -68.06 -37.57
N ASP A 121 3.99 -69.35 -37.79
CA ASP A 121 4.81 -69.90 -38.90
C ASP A 121 4.33 -69.47 -40.31
N ILE A 122 3.11 -68.96 -40.41
CA ILE A 122 2.51 -68.45 -41.65
C ILE A 122 3.27 -67.20 -42.16
N TYR A 123 3.86 -66.42 -41.25
CA TYR A 123 4.55 -65.18 -41.54
C TYR A 123 6.07 -65.38 -41.41
N LYS A 124 6.78 -65.48 -42.55
CA LYS A 124 8.25 -65.55 -42.57
C LYS A 124 8.86 -64.20 -42.14
N ASP A 125 10.14 -64.20 -41.78
CA ASP A 125 10.83 -62.96 -41.33
C ASP A 125 10.91 -61.86 -42.41
N GLU A 126 10.85 -62.22 -43.70
CA GLU A 126 10.80 -61.26 -44.81
C GLU A 126 9.37 -60.93 -45.27
N ASP A 127 8.35 -61.29 -44.49
CA ASP A 127 6.97 -61.05 -44.87
C ASP A 127 6.63 -59.55 -44.90
N GLU A 128 6.09 -59.08 -46.03
CA GLU A 128 5.77 -57.67 -46.26
C GLU A 128 4.69 -57.17 -45.29
N PHE A 129 3.73 -58.03 -44.92
CA PHE A 129 2.69 -57.71 -43.96
C PHE A 129 3.28 -57.55 -42.55
N LYS A 130 4.11 -58.50 -42.08
CA LYS A 130 4.84 -58.43 -40.80
C LYS A 130 5.62 -57.11 -40.68
N ASN A 131 6.33 -56.72 -41.74
CA ASN A 131 7.10 -55.48 -41.79
C ASN A 131 6.24 -54.21 -41.72
N LYS A 132 5.05 -54.21 -42.34
CA LYS A 132 4.11 -53.08 -42.26
C LYS A 132 3.51 -52.94 -40.85
N VAL A 133 3.15 -54.05 -40.21
CA VAL A 133 2.65 -54.05 -38.83
C VAL A 133 3.73 -53.62 -37.83
N PHE A 134 4.98 -54.06 -38.02
CA PHE A 134 6.11 -53.58 -37.20
C PHE A 134 6.24 -52.05 -37.25
N LYS A 135 6.16 -51.46 -38.46
CA LYS A 135 6.18 -49.99 -38.61
C LYS A 135 4.98 -49.31 -37.94
N LEU A 136 3.79 -49.93 -37.99
CA LEU A 136 2.62 -49.39 -37.28
C LEU A 136 2.85 -49.39 -35.76
N LYS A 137 3.32 -50.51 -35.21
CA LYS A 137 3.67 -50.65 -33.79
C LYS A 137 4.68 -49.60 -33.35
N ASP A 138 5.77 -49.47 -34.10
CA ASP A 138 6.84 -48.50 -33.81
C ASP A 138 6.30 -47.06 -33.79
N HIS A 139 5.46 -46.68 -34.76
CA HIS A 139 4.87 -45.35 -34.80
C HIS A 139 3.91 -45.09 -33.65
N ILE A 140 3.07 -46.07 -33.27
CA ILE A 140 2.17 -45.94 -32.13
C ILE A 140 2.96 -45.72 -30.85
N ASN A 141 4.01 -46.52 -30.62
CA ASN A 141 4.86 -46.41 -29.44
C ASN A 141 5.59 -45.07 -29.38
N LEU A 142 6.12 -44.59 -30.52
CA LEU A 142 6.78 -43.29 -30.61
C LEU A 142 5.80 -42.14 -30.27
N GLU A 143 4.58 -42.17 -30.79
CA GLU A 143 3.58 -41.13 -30.53
C GLU A 143 3.06 -41.16 -29.08
N ILE A 144 2.94 -42.35 -28.49
CA ILE A 144 2.63 -42.50 -27.06
C ILE A 144 3.72 -41.87 -26.20
N LEU A 145 4.99 -42.17 -26.50
CA LEU A 145 6.11 -41.60 -25.77
C LEU A 145 6.12 -40.07 -25.86
N ARG A 146 5.95 -39.54 -27.07
CA ARG A 146 5.91 -38.10 -27.31
C ARG A 146 4.80 -37.40 -26.52
N ILE A 147 3.61 -38.00 -26.45
CA ILE A 147 2.49 -37.41 -25.71
C ILE A 147 2.74 -37.44 -24.21
N ARG A 148 3.35 -38.51 -23.69
CA ARG A 148 3.76 -38.59 -22.28
C ARG A 148 4.74 -37.49 -21.92
N ASP A 149 5.80 -37.29 -22.70
CA ASP A 149 6.80 -36.24 -22.45
C ASP A 149 6.16 -34.85 -22.41
N ILE A 150 5.23 -34.58 -23.33
CA ILE A 150 4.46 -33.32 -23.35
C ILE A 150 3.60 -33.19 -22.09
N PHE A 151 2.91 -34.25 -21.69
CA PHE A 151 2.04 -34.24 -20.52
C PHE A 151 2.80 -34.03 -19.22
N ASP A 152 3.98 -34.65 -19.08
CA ASP A 152 4.83 -34.49 -17.90
C ASP A 152 5.41 -33.07 -17.82
N ALA A 153 5.82 -32.51 -18.96
CA ALA A 153 6.23 -31.11 -19.05
C ALA A 153 5.09 -30.14 -18.68
N GLU A 154 3.86 -30.41 -19.15
CA GLU A 154 2.67 -29.62 -18.80
C GLU A 154 2.34 -29.72 -17.31
N ASN A 155 2.41 -30.90 -16.71
CA ASN A 155 2.15 -31.11 -15.29
C ASN A 155 3.18 -30.41 -14.41
N LYS A 156 4.47 -30.50 -14.77
CA LYS A 156 5.54 -29.77 -14.09
C LYS A 156 5.31 -28.26 -14.17
N THR A 157 5.02 -27.75 -15.37
CA THR A 157 4.73 -26.32 -15.58
C THR A 157 3.53 -25.87 -14.76
N LYS A 158 2.49 -26.70 -14.66
CA LYS A 158 1.28 -26.40 -13.87
C LYS A 158 1.58 -26.37 -12.37
N ALA A 159 2.41 -27.29 -11.87
CA ALA A 159 2.83 -27.30 -10.47
C ALA A 159 3.61 -26.03 -10.11
N GLU A 160 4.61 -25.66 -10.91
CA GLU A 160 5.41 -24.43 -10.74
C GLU A 160 4.53 -23.16 -10.82
N LEU A 161 3.52 -23.16 -11.69
CA LEU A 161 2.58 -22.04 -11.83
C LEU A 161 1.65 -21.89 -10.62
N GLU A 162 1.20 -22.99 -10.01
CA GLU A 162 0.42 -22.94 -8.77
C GLU A 162 1.28 -22.46 -7.58
N GLU A 163 2.53 -22.89 -7.49
CA GLU A 163 3.49 -22.40 -6.49
C GLU A 163 3.73 -20.89 -6.65
N THR A 164 3.99 -20.43 -7.88
CA THR A 164 4.18 -19.01 -8.19
C THR A 164 2.96 -18.16 -7.82
N LYS A 165 1.74 -18.68 -8.04
CA LYS A 165 0.50 -18.00 -7.63
C LYS A 165 0.38 -17.86 -6.13
N LEU A 166 0.79 -18.89 -5.37
CA LEU A 166 0.79 -18.83 -3.91
C LEU A 166 1.77 -17.78 -3.40
N GLU A 167 2.98 -17.74 -3.95
CA GLU A 167 3.98 -16.73 -3.62
C GLU A 167 3.50 -15.31 -3.93
N LEU A 168 2.91 -15.07 -5.11
CA LEU A 168 2.35 -13.77 -5.48
C LEU A 168 1.25 -13.30 -4.51
N ASN A 169 0.39 -14.22 -4.07
CA ASN A 169 -0.65 -13.90 -3.10
C ASN A 169 -0.06 -13.53 -1.72
N ASN A 170 1.02 -14.19 -1.31
CA ASN A 170 1.72 -13.85 -0.07
C ASN A 170 2.41 -12.48 -0.17
N LEU A 171 3.14 -12.22 -1.25
CA LEU A 171 3.76 -10.91 -1.53
C LEU A 171 2.74 -9.77 -1.55
N LYS A 172 1.56 -10.00 -2.13
CA LYS A 172 0.47 -9.02 -2.13
C LYS A 172 -0.06 -8.71 -0.72
N LYS A 173 -0.13 -9.72 0.15
CA LYS A 173 -0.53 -9.53 1.56
C LYS A 173 0.54 -8.75 2.33
N GLU A 174 1.81 -9.11 2.16
CA GLU A 174 2.94 -8.42 2.80
C GLU A 174 3.04 -6.96 2.35
N SER A 175 2.89 -6.69 1.04
CA SER A 175 2.87 -5.33 0.50
C SER A 175 1.74 -4.49 1.10
N LYS A 176 0.55 -5.06 1.27
CA LYS A 176 -0.56 -4.38 1.93
C LYS A 176 -0.24 -4.06 3.40
N GLN A 177 0.32 -5.02 4.14
CA GLN A 177 0.72 -4.80 5.53
C GLN A 177 1.82 -3.74 5.66
N LEU A 178 2.78 -3.72 4.73
CA LEU A 178 3.83 -2.70 4.68
C LEU A 178 3.23 -1.30 4.47
N ASN A 179 2.31 -1.16 3.53
CA ASN A 179 1.62 0.12 3.28
C ASN A 179 0.83 0.58 4.52
N ASP A 180 0.09 -0.32 5.17
CA ASP A 180 -0.63 0.00 6.41
C ASP A 180 0.32 0.45 7.54
N ASN A 181 1.51 -0.16 7.63
CA ASN A 181 2.55 0.22 8.61
C ASN A 181 3.23 1.55 8.27
N ILE A 182 3.43 1.84 6.99
CA ILE A 182 3.93 3.15 6.52
C ILE A 182 2.93 4.23 6.88
N GLU A 183 1.64 4.04 6.59
CA GLU A 183 0.59 5.02 6.93
C GLU A 183 0.53 5.27 8.45
N LYS A 184 0.60 4.21 9.27
CA LYS A 184 0.69 4.34 10.72
C LYS A 184 1.92 5.14 11.16
N SER A 185 3.08 4.84 10.57
CA SER A 185 4.33 5.55 10.89
C SER A 185 4.29 7.02 10.48
N GLU A 186 3.73 7.34 9.31
CA GLU A 186 3.53 8.73 8.87
C GLU A 186 2.60 9.49 9.82
N ASN A 187 1.52 8.86 10.28
CA ASN A 187 0.61 9.46 11.25
C ASN A 187 1.28 9.69 12.61
N GLN A 188 2.09 8.72 13.07
CA GLN A 188 2.90 8.89 14.28
C GLN A 188 3.93 10.01 14.12
N LEU A 189 4.61 10.11 12.98
CA LEU A 189 5.55 11.20 12.69
C LEU A 189 4.88 12.57 12.70
N LYS A 190 3.68 12.70 12.10
CA LYS A 190 2.90 13.95 12.15
C LYS A 190 2.52 14.33 13.57
N ASN A 191 2.12 13.35 14.39
CA ASN A 191 1.80 13.58 15.80
C ASN A 191 3.04 14.02 16.59
N MET A 192 4.18 13.35 16.41
CA MET A 192 5.45 13.74 17.04
C MET A 192 5.90 15.15 16.61
N GLN A 193 5.75 15.50 15.32
CA GLN A 193 6.04 16.85 14.84
C GLN A 193 5.15 17.90 15.54
N LYS A 194 3.86 17.60 15.73
CA LYS A 194 2.94 18.48 16.45
C LYS A 194 3.36 18.64 17.91
N GLU A 195 3.67 17.54 18.59
CA GLU A 195 4.17 17.57 19.98
C GLU A 195 5.47 18.36 20.10
N TYR A 196 6.41 18.18 19.17
CA TYR A 196 7.67 18.92 19.13
C TYR A 196 7.45 20.43 18.95
N ILE A 197 6.60 20.85 18.01
CA ILE A 197 6.24 22.27 17.83
C ILE A 197 5.60 22.84 19.09
N THR A 198 4.73 22.08 19.76
CA THR A 198 4.11 22.50 21.02
C THR A 198 5.14 22.67 22.14
N ILE A 199 6.04 21.70 22.33
CA ILE A 199 7.13 21.78 23.31
C ILE A 199 8.00 23.00 23.04
N LEU A 200 8.41 23.20 21.77
CA LEU A 200 9.22 24.35 21.36
C LEU A 200 8.49 25.68 21.63
N GLY A 201 7.19 25.74 21.35
CA GLY A 201 6.35 26.91 21.64
C GLY A 201 6.30 27.24 23.13
N ILE A 202 6.17 26.24 24.00
CA ILE A 202 6.20 26.42 25.46
C ILE A 202 7.56 26.95 25.91
N PHE A 203 8.65 26.35 25.43
CA PHE A 203 10.01 26.83 25.76
C PHE A 203 10.24 28.26 25.30
N ALA A 204 9.85 28.61 24.07
CA ALA A 204 9.97 29.97 23.55
C ALA A 204 9.16 30.96 24.39
N ALA A 205 7.94 30.62 24.80
CA ALA A 205 7.10 31.48 25.63
C ALA A 205 7.71 31.74 27.02
N ILE A 206 8.28 30.70 27.65
CA ILE A 206 8.97 30.83 28.94
C ILE A 206 10.18 31.77 28.79
N VAL A 207 11.05 31.50 27.82
CA VAL A 207 12.26 32.32 27.58
C VAL A 207 11.90 33.76 27.25
N PHE A 208 10.93 33.97 26.35
CA PHE A 208 10.50 35.31 25.95
C PHE A 208 9.91 36.09 27.13
N SER A 209 9.10 35.45 27.98
CA SER A 209 8.54 36.09 29.17
C SER A 209 9.62 36.53 30.16
N PHE A 210 10.64 35.69 30.39
CA PHE A 210 11.78 36.05 31.25
C PHE A 210 12.61 37.19 30.65
N VAL A 211 12.99 37.10 29.37
CA VAL A 211 13.81 38.12 28.70
C VAL A 211 13.07 39.46 28.61
N ALA A 212 11.80 39.44 28.18
CA ALA A 212 10.97 40.63 28.10
C ALA A 212 10.75 41.25 29.48
N GLY A 213 10.45 40.43 30.50
CA GLY A 213 10.30 40.88 31.88
C GLY A 213 11.57 41.55 32.42
N LEU A 214 12.73 40.91 32.29
CA LEU A 214 14.01 41.46 32.75
C LEU A 214 14.41 42.74 31.99
N THR A 215 14.27 42.75 30.67
CA THR A 215 14.61 43.92 29.84
C THR A 215 13.72 45.11 30.16
N PHE A 216 12.43 44.86 30.40
CA PHE A 216 11.50 45.90 30.79
C PHE A 216 11.79 46.44 32.20
N SER A 217 11.98 45.55 33.18
CA SER A 217 12.33 45.96 34.57
C SER A 217 13.62 46.78 34.62
N THR A 218 14.65 46.39 33.88
CA THR A 218 15.92 47.15 33.81
C THR A 218 15.73 48.51 33.14
N SER A 219 14.97 48.58 32.04
CA SER A 219 14.68 49.84 31.35
C SER A 219 13.92 50.83 32.24
N VAL A 220 12.96 50.35 33.04
CA VAL A 220 12.24 51.18 34.01
C VAL A 220 13.17 51.69 35.09
N LEU A 221 13.91 50.78 35.73
CA LEU A 221 14.74 51.12 36.87
C LEU A 221 15.87 52.09 36.47
N SER A 222 16.38 51.97 35.24
CA SER A 222 17.40 52.87 34.69
C SER A 222 16.87 54.27 34.31
N ASN A 223 15.56 54.47 34.23
CA ASN A 223 14.94 55.75 33.83
C ASN A 223 14.05 56.36 34.92
N ILE A 224 13.98 55.73 36.10
CA ILE A 224 13.12 56.15 37.21
C ILE A 224 13.55 57.49 37.82
N ASP A 225 14.83 57.83 37.71
CA ASP A 225 15.44 59.06 38.24
C ASP A 225 15.40 60.24 37.24
N LYS A 226 15.36 59.96 35.93
CA LYS A 226 15.47 60.96 34.85
C LYS A 226 14.14 61.53 34.39
N SER A 227 13.05 60.75 34.48
CA SER A 227 11.73 61.15 33.98
C SER A 227 10.78 61.43 35.13
N SER A 228 9.85 62.38 34.93
CA SER A 228 8.74 62.52 35.88
C SER A 228 7.94 61.22 35.94
N ILE A 229 7.51 60.86 37.14
CA ILE A 229 6.82 59.59 37.40
C ILE A 229 5.57 59.45 36.52
N TYR A 230 4.85 60.55 36.27
CA TYR A 230 3.66 60.59 35.41
C TYR A 230 3.98 60.26 33.93
N ARG A 231 5.09 60.78 33.39
CA ARG A 231 5.51 60.50 32.00
C ARG A 231 6.00 59.06 31.84
N LEU A 232 6.72 58.57 32.83
CA LEU A 232 7.21 57.19 32.85
C LEU A 232 6.04 56.21 32.87
N VAL A 233 5.10 56.38 33.80
CA VAL A 233 3.92 55.50 33.92
C VAL A 233 3.06 55.53 32.65
N LEU A 234 2.89 56.69 32.01
CA LEU A 234 2.10 56.80 30.78
C LEU A 234 2.71 55.99 29.63
N ILE A 235 4.01 56.14 29.36
CA ILE A 235 4.70 55.40 28.30
C ILE A 235 4.69 53.90 28.58
N MET A 236 4.88 53.53 29.85
CA MET A 236 4.84 52.15 30.32
C MET A 236 3.48 51.48 30.10
N CYS A 237 2.38 52.17 30.42
CA CYS A 237 1.03 51.68 30.16
C CYS A 237 0.76 51.54 28.66
N LEU A 238 1.25 52.48 27.82
CA LEU A 238 1.05 52.43 26.37
C LEU A 238 1.79 51.24 25.74
N ILE A 239 3.05 51.02 26.12
CA ILE A 239 3.85 49.87 25.64
C ILE A 239 3.22 48.56 26.13
N GLY A 240 2.84 48.47 27.41
CA GLY A 240 2.19 47.28 27.98
C GLY A 240 0.87 46.95 27.27
N LEU A 241 0.07 47.95 26.94
CA LEU A 241 -1.16 47.79 26.15
C LEU A 241 -0.85 47.25 24.76
N PHE A 242 0.10 47.84 24.04
CA PHE A 242 0.46 47.42 22.69
C PHE A 242 0.98 45.97 22.66
N ILE A 243 1.92 45.63 23.53
CA ILE A 243 2.52 44.29 23.62
C ILE A 243 1.46 43.24 24.00
N THR A 244 0.59 43.52 24.97
CA THR A 244 -0.44 42.56 25.40
C THR A 244 -1.45 42.28 24.29
N ASN A 245 -1.84 43.30 23.52
CA ASN A 245 -2.74 43.10 22.38
C ASN A 245 -2.08 42.28 21.26
N ILE A 246 -0.82 42.54 20.92
CA ILE A 246 -0.07 41.73 19.94
C ILE A 246 0.05 40.28 20.39
N LEU A 247 0.43 40.04 21.64
CA LEU A 247 0.55 38.68 22.19
C LEU A 247 -0.79 37.93 22.14
N HIS A 248 -1.91 38.61 22.38
CA HIS A 248 -3.22 37.99 22.24
C HIS A 248 -3.53 37.55 20.81
N TYR A 249 -3.29 38.43 19.82
CA TYR A 249 -3.52 38.07 18.43
C TYR A 249 -2.64 36.90 18.00
N LEU A 250 -1.37 36.89 18.44
CA LEU A 250 -0.44 35.79 18.20
C LEU A 250 -0.92 34.48 18.84
N TYR A 251 -1.32 34.51 20.12
CA TYR A 251 -1.82 33.32 20.81
C TYR A 251 -3.13 32.81 20.21
N SER A 252 -4.03 33.71 19.79
CA SER A 252 -5.26 33.33 19.09
C SER A 252 -4.96 32.62 17.77
N PHE A 253 -4.00 33.14 17.01
CA PHE A 253 -3.54 32.53 15.76
C PHE A 253 -2.90 31.15 15.99
N VAL A 254 -2.02 31.02 16.99
CA VAL A 254 -1.40 29.74 17.36
C VAL A 254 -2.45 28.72 17.82
N ARG A 255 -3.44 29.15 18.62
CA ARG A 255 -4.56 28.31 19.06
C ARG A 255 -5.39 27.84 17.85
N GLU A 256 -5.63 28.71 16.88
CA GLU A 256 -6.34 28.36 15.66
C GLU A 256 -5.56 27.34 14.81
N ILE A 257 -4.23 27.44 14.72
CA ILE A 257 -3.42 26.42 14.04
C ILE A 257 -3.41 25.09 14.82
N HIS A 258 -3.27 25.14 16.14
CA HIS A 258 -3.14 23.93 16.97
C HIS A 258 -4.46 23.13 17.09
N PHE A 259 -5.60 23.84 17.17
CA PHE A 259 -6.93 23.25 17.36
C PHE A 259 -7.83 23.29 16.11
N GLY A 260 -7.56 24.17 15.15
CA GLY A 260 -8.39 24.36 13.94
C GLY A 260 -8.21 23.30 12.85
N ILE A 261 -7.30 22.34 13.03
CA ILE A 261 -7.15 21.17 12.15
C ILE A 261 -7.84 19.96 12.80
N SER A 262 -9.12 20.11 13.15
CA SER A 262 -10.00 18.98 13.46
C SER A 262 -11.32 19.20 12.72
N ASN A 263 -11.42 18.60 11.53
CA ASN A 263 -12.64 18.55 10.73
C ASN A 263 -13.85 18.11 11.59
N LYS A 264 -14.82 19.01 11.78
CA LYS A 264 -16.24 18.65 11.83
C LYS A 264 -17.12 19.85 11.44
N ASP A 265 -17.85 19.62 10.35
CA ASP A 265 -19.03 20.35 9.85
C ASP A 265 -18.89 21.82 9.44
N LYS A 266 -19.03 22.05 8.13
CA LYS A 266 -19.18 23.38 7.50
C LYS A 266 -20.35 24.21 8.07
N ASN A 267 -21.27 23.58 8.80
CA ASN A 267 -22.39 24.26 9.49
C ASN A 267 -22.01 24.77 10.90
N VAL A 268 -20.84 24.39 11.44
CA VAL A 268 -20.32 24.90 12.71
C VAL A 268 -19.53 26.20 12.51
N CYS A 269 -18.94 26.41 11.32
CA CYS A 269 -18.14 27.60 11.02
C CYS A 269 -18.95 28.91 11.05
N VAL A 270 -20.24 28.87 10.64
CA VAL A 270 -21.14 30.03 10.75
C VAL A 270 -21.43 30.36 12.21
N ASN A 271 -21.63 29.33 13.03
CA ASN A 271 -21.98 29.46 14.44
C ASN A 271 -20.76 29.83 15.32
N ILE A 272 -19.53 29.55 14.88
CA ILE A 272 -18.30 29.96 15.58
C ILE A 272 -18.03 31.46 15.37
N TRP A 273 -18.27 32.02 14.19
CA TRP A 273 -18.02 33.46 13.95
C TRP A 273 -19.00 34.34 14.73
N GLU A 274 -20.30 34.00 14.77
CA GLU A 274 -21.25 34.73 15.61
C GLU A 274 -20.93 34.58 17.11
N ASN A 275 -20.56 33.39 17.57
CA ASN A 275 -20.28 33.14 18.99
C ASN A 275 -18.90 33.67 19.43
N THR A 276 -17.91 33.81 18.52
CA THR A 276 -16.65 34.49 18.82
C THR A 276 -16.85 36.00 18.94
N LYS A 277 -17.72 36.60 18.13
CA LYS A 277 -18.03 38.04 18.22
C LYS A 277 -18.60 38.42 19.60
N ASP A 278 -19.48 37.59 20.17
CA ASP A 278 -20.00 37.79 21.53
C ASP A 278 -18.98 37.48 22.64
N LYS A 279 -18.08 36.50 22.43
CA LYS A 279 -16.98 36.21 23.39
C LYS A 279 -15.88 37.27 23.39
N PHE A 280 -15.66 37.96 22.26
CA PHE A 280 -14.69 39.05 22.16
C PHE A 280 -15.12 40.29 22.98
N CYS A 281 -16.41 40.62 23.00
CA CYS A 281 -16.94 41.75 23.78
C CYS A 281 -16.94 41.52 25.29
N ASN A 282 -16.90 40.27 25.77
CA ASN A 282 -16.71 39.93 27.19
C ASN A 282 -15.31 39.34 27.48
N SER A 283 -14.35 39.52 26.55
CA SER A 283 -13.02 38.95 26.66
C SER A 283 -12.21 39.60 27.79
N TYR A 284 -11.42 38.79 28.49
CA TYR A 284 -10.49 39.26 29.54
C TYR A 284 -9.58 40.40 29.05
N ILE A 285 -9.29 40.48 27.75
CA ILE A 285 -8.45 41.52 27.18
C ILE A 285 -9.19 42.84 27.00
N PHE A 286 -10.48 42.82 26.71
CA PHE A 286 -11.27 44.06 26.70
C PHE A 286 -11.33 44.65 28.11
N LYS A 287 -11.50 43.79 29.13
CA LYS A 287 -11.42 44.19 30.55
C LYS A 287 -10.04 44.72 30.94
N PHE A 288 -8.96 44.07 30.48
CA PHE A 288 -7.59 44.51 30.70
C PHE A 288 -7.29 45.86 30.01
N ASN A 289 -7.71 46.04 28.75
CA ASN A 289 -7.53 47.27 28.01
C ASN A 289 -8.30 48.43 28.68
N ILE A 290 -9.53 48.19 29.15
CA ILE A 290 -10.29 49.17 29.96
C ILE A 290 -9.55 49.49 31.26
N PHE A 291 -9.06 48.49 31.97
CA PHE A 291 -8.31 48.70 33.22
C PHE A 291 -7.06 49.56 33.00
N VAL A 292 -6.28 49.30 31.95
CA VAL A 292 -5.10 50.11 31.60
C VAL A 292 -5.52 51.52 31.20
N ALA A 293 -6.61 51.69 30.45
CA ALA A 293 -7.14 53.01 30.11
C ALA A 293 -7.54 53.81 31.36
N CYS A 294 -8.16 53.18 32.36
CA CYS A 294 -8.47 53.80 33.65
C CYS A 294 -7.20 54.26 34.39
N ILE A 295 -6.12 53.47 34.36
CA ILE A 295 -4.83 53.87 34.94
C ILE A 295 -4.26 55.09 34.22
N ILE A 296 -4.29 55.13 32.88
CA ILE A 296 -3.81 56.27 32.10
C ILE A 296 -4.61 57.53 32.46
N VAL A 297 -5.94 57.45 32.54
CA VAL A 297 -6.81 58.56 32.92
C VAL A 297 -6.54 59.02 34.36
N SER A 298 -6.40 58.09 35.30
CA SER A 298 -6.05 58.42 36.70
C SER A 298 -4.70 59.12 36.79
N THR A 299 -3.70 58.63 36.05
CA THR A 299 -2.35 59.24 36.01
C THR A 299 -2.41 60.66 35.43
N PHE A 300 -3.21 60.87 34.39
CA PHE A 300 -3.43 62.18 33.78
C PHE A 300 -4.15 63.15 34.74
N LEU A 301 -5.21 62.70 35.43
CA LEU A 301 -5.92 63.50 36.42
C LEU A 301 -5.02 63.88 37.60
N CYS A 302 -4.22 62.94 38.10
CA CYS A 302 -3.24 63.20 39.15
C CYS A 302 -2.18 64.23 38.72
N TRP A 303 -1.73 64.16 37.46
CA TRP A 303 -0.79 65.16 36.92
C TRP A 303 -1.41 66.55 36.85
N VAL A 304 -2.64 66.67 36.32
CA VAL A 304 -3.36 67.96 36.22
C VAL A 304 -3.62 68.56 37.61
N PHE A 305 -4.07 67.75 38.57
CA PHE A 305 -4.32 68.20 39.94
C PHE A 305 -3.04 68.68 40.63
N PHE A 306 -1.94 67.94 40.47
CA PHE A 306 -0.66 68.31 41.07
C PHE A 306 -0.05 69.57 40.44
N GLU A 307 -0.17 69.74 39.12
CA GLU A 307 0.31 70.94 38.43
C GLU A 307 -0.51 72.18 38.82
N ASN A 308 -1.83 72.05 38.98
CA ASN A 308 -2.70 73.13 39.47
C ASN A 308 -2.31 73.57 40.89
N ASN A 309 -2.15 72.63 41.83
CA ASN A 309 -1.70 72.94 43.19
C ASN A 309 -0.31 73.59 43.22
N LYS A 310 0.61 73.15 42.36
CA LYS A 310 1.95 73.76 42.26
C LYS A 310 1.88 75.20 41.73
N ASN A 311 0.98 75.48 40.79
CA ASN A 311 0.75 76.82 40.28
C ASN A 311 0.12 77.75 41.34
N ASP A 312 -0.82 77.25 42.14
CA ASP A 312 -1.44 78.00 43.24
C ASP A 312 -0.44 78.28 44.38
N LEU A 313 0.39 77.30 44.77
CA LEU A 313 1.47 77.56 45.73
C LEU A 313 2.46 78.61 45.18
N ARG A 314 2.76 78.56 43.87
CA ARG A 314 3.68 79.50 43.23
C ARG A 314 3.09 80.90 43.08
N SER A 315 1.79 81.05 42.87
CA SER A 315 1.12 82.37 42.87
C SER A 315 1.07 82.96 44.28
N ASN A 316 0.65 82.17 45.27
CA ASN A 316 0.56 82.60 46.66
C ASN A 316 1.94 82.99 47.22
N THR A 317 2.99 82.26 46.88
CA THR A 317 4.38 82.61 47.29
C THR A 317 4.87 83.90 46.63
N LYS A 318 4.50 84.15 45.36
CA LYS A 318 4.83 85.42 44.68
C LYS A 318 4.08 86.60 45.29
N GLU A 319 2.82 86.40 45.66
CA GLU A 319 1.98 87.42 46.28
C GLU A 319 2.48 87.78 47.70
N ILE A 320 2.82 86.78 48.52
CA ILE A 320 3.44 87.00 49.85
C ILE A 320 4.78 87.74 49.71
N ASN A 321 5.64 87.36 48.76
CA ASN A 321 6.91 88.06 48.54
C ASN A 321 6.72 89.50 48.04
N SER A 322 5.67 89.78 47.26
CA SER A 322 5.31 91.14 46.85
C SER A 322 4.82 91.98 48.03
N ASN A 323 3.94 91.40 48.86
CA ASN A 323 3.35 92.09 50.02
C ASN A 323 4.39 92.36 51.11
N ASN A 324 5.28 91.41 51.40
CA ASN A 324 6.40 91.61 52.32
C ASN A 324 7.37 92.68 51.82
N LYS A 325 7.57 92.79 50.49
CA LYS A 325 8.41 93.84 49.90
C LYS A 325 7.76 95.22 50.03
N LEU A 326 6.43 95.32 49.89
CA LEU A 326 5.67 96.56 50.11
C LEU A 326 5.65 97.00 51.59
N GLU A 327 5.52 96.07 52.54
CA GLU A 327 5.62 96.38 53.98
C GLU A 327 7.01 96.86 54.39
N LEU A 328 8.08 96.33 53.78
CA LEU A 328 9.46 96.81 54.01
C LEU A 328 9.61 98.29 53.59
N TYR A 329 9.07 98.68 52.43
CA TYR A 329 9.08 100.08 51.98
C TYR A 329 8.15 101.00 52.78
N ALA A 330 7.08 100.47 53.37
CA ALA A 330 6.18 101.25 54.23
C ALA A 330 6.74 101.49 55.65
N THR A 331 7.61 100.59 56.13
CA THR A 331 8.24 100.70 57.46
C THR A 331 9.55 101.49 57.46
N GLU A 332 10.23 101.60 56.32
CA GLU A 332 11.45 102.39 56.13
C GLU A 332 11.30 103.88 56.52
N PRO A 333 10.29 104.64 56.04
CA PRO A 333 10.12 106.05 56.42
C PRO A 333 9.60 106.23 57.87
N LEU A 334 8.94 105.22 58.44
CA LEU A 334 8.40 105.24 59.81
C LEU A 334 9.47 105.02 60.88
N ASN A 335 10.50 104.23 60.60
CA ASN A 335 11.66 104.09 61.49
C ASN A 335 12.59 105.31 61.48
N ILE A 336 12.66 106.03 60.36
CA ILE A 336 13.42 107.29 60.26
C ILE A 336 12.75 108.36 61.13
N LEU A 337 11.42 108.50 61.06
CA LEU A 337 10.67 109.45 61.90
C LEU A 337 10.63 109.09 63.39
N ARG A 338 10.76 107.80 63.77
CA ARG A 338 10.83 107.39 65.18
C ARG A 338 12.19 107.65 65.83
N SER A 339 13.26 107.80 65.03
CA SER A 339 14.60 108.15 65.52
C SER A 339 14.80 109.64 65.79
N GLU A 340 13.89 110.51 65.32
CA GLU A 340 13.95 111.97 65.52
C GLU A 340 13.09 112.47 66.71
N VAL A 341 12.36 111.60 67.42
CA VAL A 341 11.49 111.98 68.57
C VAL A 341 11.93 111.31 69.87
N LYS A 342 13.23 111.30 70.19
CA LYS A 342 13.69 110.90 71.52
C LYS A 342 14.77 111.81 72.09
#